data_AF-A0A101HIJ0-F1
#
_entry.id   AF-A0A101HIJ0-F1
#
_cell.length_a   1.000
_cell.length_b   1.000
_cell.length_c   1.000
_cell.angle_alpha   90.00
_cell.angle_beta   90.00
_cell.angle_gamma   90.00
#
_symmetry.space_group_name_H-M   'P 1'
#
loop_
_entity.id
_entity.type
_entity.pdbx_description
1 polymer ?
#
loop_
_entity_poly.entity_id
_entity_poly.type
_entity_poly.pdbx_seq_one_letter_code
_entity_poly.pdbx_strand_id
1 'polypeptide(L)' 'MQIKSRSFNNGERIPTRYTCDGEDINPPLDITDIPEEAETIALIMD' A
#
# COMPACT_ATOMS: atom_id res chain seq x y z
N MET A 1 10.07 -5.24 -9.05
CA MET A 1 9.32 -4.75 -7.88
C MET A 1 7.95 -4.25 -8.29
N GLN A 2 6.90 -4.65 -7.57
CA GLN A 2 5.54 -4.15 -7.71
C GLN A 2 4.94 -3.91 -6.32
N ILE A 3 4.05 -2.92 -6.21
CA ILE A 3 3.25 -2.66 -5.01
C ILE A 3 1.77 -2.65 -5.39
N LYS A 4 0.94 -3.37 -4.63
CA LYS A 4 -0.50 -3.47 -4.85
C LYS A 4 -1.24 -3.44 -3.52
N SER A 5 -2.51 -3.09 -3.55
CA SER A 5 -3.41 -3.30 -2.42
C SER A 5 -4.55 -4.21 -2.86
N ARG A 6 -4.89 -5.21 -2.04
CA ARG A 6 -6.12 -5.99 -2.22
C ARG A 6 -7.40 -5.18 -1.99
N SER A 7 -7.30 -3.93 -1.55
CA SER A 7 -8.45 -3.08 -1.21
C SER A 7 -8.86 -2.09 -2.30
N PHE A 8 -7.98 -1.76 -3.23
CA PHE A 8 -8.23 -0.83 -4.34
C PHE A 8 -7.16 -0.98 -5.42
N ASN A 9 -7.50 -0.65 -6.66
CA ASN A 9 -6.53 -0.64 -7.76
C ASN A 9 -5.75 0.68 -7.83
N ASN A 10 -4.61 0.68 -8.54
CA ASN A 10 -3.84 1.89 -8.77
C ASN A 10 -4.67 2.96 -9.51
N GLY A 11 -4.70 4.18 -8.96
CA GLY A 11 -5.47 5.30 -9.50
C GLY A 11 -6.96 5.32 -9.10
N GLU A 12 -7.45 4.30 -8.40
CA GLU A 12 -8.79 4.32 -7.82
C GLU A 12 -8.82 5.06 -6.48
N ARG A 13 -10.04 5.41 -6.04
CA ARG A 13 -10.23 6.00 -4.72
C ARG A 13 -9.92 4.98 -3.62
N ILE A 14 -9.23 5.44 -2.59
CA ILE A 14 -9.03 4.67 -1.36
C ILE A 14 -10.39 4.51 -0.66
N PRO A 15 -10.77 3.28 -0.24
CA PRO A 15 -12.00 3.05 0.51
C PRO A 15 -12.05 3.86 1.81
N THR A 16 -13.22 4.41 2.15
CA THR A 16 -13.45 5.26 3.34
C THR A 16 -12.93 4.63 4.64
N ARG A 17 -12.96 3.30 4.76
CA ARG A 17 -12.40 2.59 5.91
C ARG A 17 -10.97 3.02 6.26
N TYR A 18 -10.14 3.31 5.25
CA TYR A 18 -8.72 3.64 5.40
C TYR A 18 -8.44 5.15 5.37
N THR A 19 -9.48 5.99 5.46
CA THR A 19 -9.36 7.45 5.53
C THR A 19 -9.73 7.95 6.92
N CYS A 20 -9.48 9.23 7.19
CA CYS A 20 -9.84 9.89 8.45
C CYS A 20 -11.36 9.96 8.72
N ASP A 21 -12.19 9.75 7.69
CA ASP A 21 -13.65 9.64 7.83
C ASP A 21 -14.10 8.23 8.27
N GLY A 22 -13.20 7.25 8.26
CA GLY A 22 -13.47 5.85 8.61
C GLY A 22 -12.73 5.38 9.85
N GLU A 23 -12.08 4.23 9.73
CA GLU A 23 -11.34 3.62 10.85
C GLU A 23 -9.94 4.22 11.02
N ASP A 24 -9.47 5.03 10.06
CA ASP A 24 -8.14 5.65 10.03
C ASP A 24 -6.99 4.63 10.24
N ILE A 25 -7.14 3.45 9.62
CA ILE A 25 -6.14 2.38 9.61
C ILE A 25 -5.46 2.29 8.25
N ASN A 26 -4.23 1.78 8.23
CA ASN A 26 -3.48 1.60 6.99
C ASN A 26 -4.11 0.53 6.08
N PRO A 27 -4.19 0.76 4.76
CA PRO A 27 -4.64 -0.26 3.83
C PRO A 27 -3.63 -1.42 3.75
N PRO A 28 -4.08 -2.64 3.44
CA PRO A 28 -3.17 -3.75 3.19
C PRO A 28 -2.34 -3.47 1.94
N LEU A 29 -1.03 -3.67 2.01
CA LEU A 29 -0.11 -3.51 0.88
C LEU A 29 0.68 -4.80 0.68
N ASP A 30 0.71 -5.25 -0.57
CA ASP A 30 1.49 -6.40 -1.02
C ASP A 30 2.64 -5.89 -1.88
N ILE A 31 3.88 -6.15 -1.45
CA ILE A 31 5.10 -5.79 -2.17
C ILE A 31 5.71 -7.09 -2.70
N THR A 32 5.85 -7.18 -4.02
CA THR A 32 6.38 -8.37 -4.71
C THR A 32 7.53 -8.01 -5.65
N ASP A 33 8.24 -9.04 -6.14
CA ASP A 33 9.38 -8.89 -7.06
C ASP A 33 10.48 -7.98 -6.47
N ILE A 34 10.74 -8.13 -5.17
CA ILE A 34 11.82 -7.44 -4.46
C ILE A 34 13.15 -8.02 -4.96
N PRO A 35 14.12 -7.18 -5.39
CA PRO A 35 15.45 -7.66 -5.78
C PRO A 35 16.14 -8.41 -4.63
N GLU A 36 16.88 -9.48 -4.93
CA GLU A 36 17.53 -10.31 -3.91
C GLU A 36 18.57 -9.54 -3.09
N GLU A 37 19.18 -8.51 -3.69
CA GLU A 37 20.20 -7.67 -3.07
C GLU A 37 19.60 -6.57 -2.17
N ALA A 38 18.27 -6.46 -2.07
CA ALA A 38 17.64 -5.43 -1.27
C ALA A 38 17.77 -5.72 0.24
N GLU A 39 18.59 -4.93 0.93
CA GLU A 39 18.77 -5.06 2.38
C GLU A 39 17.62 -4.44 3.20
N THR A 40 16.94 -3.43 2.65
CA THR A 40 15.90 -2.69 3.37
C THR A 40 14.86 -2.14 2.40
N ILE A 41 13.60 -2.11 2.85
CA ILE A 41 12.49 -1.48 2.13
C ILE A 41 11.93 -0.38 3.03
N ALA A 42 11.73 0.80 2.45
CA ALA A 42 11.02 1.90 3.08
C ALA A 42 9.75 2.22 2.28
N LEU A 43 8.66 2.52 2.97
CA LEU A 43 7.41 2.97 2.38
C LEU A 43 7.18 4.44 2.74
N ILE A 44 6.97 5.28 1.73
CA ILE A 44 6.59 6.67 1.90
C ILE A 44 5.16 6.82 1.38
N MET A 45 4.28 7.34 2.23
CA MET A 45 2.93 7.77 1.87
C MET A 45 2.87 9.29 2.06
N ASP A 46 2.42 9.98 1.02
CA ASP A 46 2.29 11.45 0.94
C ASP A 46 0.84 11.79 0.57
#